data_AF-A0A399ZD11-F1
#
_entry.id   AF-A0A399ZD11-F1
#
_cell.length_a   1.000
_cell.length_b   1.000
_cell.length_c   1.000
_cell.angle_alpha   90.00
_cell.angle_beta   90.00
_cell.angle_gamma   90.00
#
_symmetry.space_group_name_H-M   'P 1'
#
loop_
_entity.id
_entity.type
_entity.pdbx_description
1 polymer ?
#
loop_
_entity_poly.entity_id
_entity_poly.type
_entity_poly.pdbx_seq_one_letter_code
_entity_poly.pdbx_strand_id
1 'polypeptide(L)'
;RAYLNFMNPLEKWALTWLPLYGARQRLTDAADFVSRNALPYLFQTCRGDCLAQAETDIFHIDNVQPSLQQRALVEEEQFLYTPAAMDFDYWVDRSFLPEMIRLAREGGVRLVFVHERTLLFPSAVAEPEALRAYKAKLADYLRANDVSLLDFSYDPRLPASGFNDALHMNAAGKAAFTQLLAEALRPLLSK
;
A
#
# COMPACT_ATOMS: atom_id res chain seq x y z
N ARG A 1 -2.57 -18.45 -4.68
CA ARG A 1 -2.94 -17.84 -3.38
C ARG A 1 -1.71 -17.09 -2.86
N ALA A 2 -1.64 -15.78 -3.08
CA ALA A 2 -0.45 -14.95 -2.81
C ALA A 2 -0.02 -14.94 -1.33
N TYR A 3 -0.93 -15.23 -0.40
CA TYR A 3 -0.66 -15.26 1.05
C TYR A 3 0.15 -16.48 1.53
N LEU A 4 0.31 -17.53 0.72
CA LEU A 4 1.08 -18.72 1.13
C LEU A 4 2.59 -18.44 1.25
N ASN A 5 3.10 -17.41 0.58
CA ASN A 5 4.50 -17.03 0.63
C ASN A 5 4.88 -16.29 1.93
N PHE A 6 3.90 -15.80 2.68
CA PHE A 6 4.09 -15.09 3.95
C PHE A 6 3.90 -15.99 5.18
N MET A 7 3.57 -17.27 4.99
CA MET A 7 3.35 -18.22 6.09
C MET A 7 4.63 -18.98 6.43
N ASN A 8 4.94 -19.06 7.71
CA ASN A 8 6.02 -19.91 8.20
C ASN A 8 5.65 -21.42 8.07
N PRO A 9 6.60 -22.36 8.22
CA PRO A 9 6.34 -23.79 8.04
C PRO A 9 5.25 -24.36 8.95
N LEU A 10 5.15 -23.87 10.19
CA LEU A 10 4.12 -24.30 11.15
C LEU A 10 2.74 -23.83 10.72
N GLU A 11 2.64 -22.60 10.20
CA GLU A 11 1.40 -22.04 9.69
C GLU A 11 0.92 -22.76 8.44
N LYS A 12 1.84 -23.16 7.54
CA LYS A 12 1.51 -24.00 6.37
C LYS A 12 1.00 -25.37 6.79
N TRP A 13 1.66 -26.00 7.77
CA TRP A 13 1.22 -27.27 8.33
C TRP A 13 -0.16 -27.15 8.99
N ALA A 14 -0.36 -26.12 9.82
CA ALA A 14 -1.63 -25.84 10.47
C ALA A 14 -2.76 -25.61 9.44
N LEU A 15 -2.48 -24.90 8.34
CA LEU A 15 -3.45 -24.69 7.27
C LEU A 15 -3.89 -26.00 6.58
N THR A 16 -2.97 -26.95 6.45
CA THR A 16 -3.26 -28.24 5.82
C THR A 16 -3.99 -29.20 6.75
N TRP A 17 -3.63 -29.23 8.03
CA TRP A 17 -4.04 -30.29 8.95
C TRP A 17 -5.01 -29.85 10.06
N LEU A 18 -5.10 -28.56 10.35
CA LEU A 18 -6.01 -28.03 11.37
C LEU A 18 -7.21 -27.32 10.69
N PRO A 19 -8.39 -27.97 10.61
CA PRO A 19 -9.55 -27.39 9.95
C PRO A 19 -10.00 -26.07 10.59
N LEU A 20 -9.80 -25.89 11.91
CA LEU A 20 -10.05 -24.63 12.60
C LEU A 20 -9.13 -23.50 12.15
N TYR A 21 -7.86 -23.81 11.86
CA TYR A 21 -6.91 -22.82 11.35
C TYR A 21 -7.23 -22.42 9.91
N GLY A 22 -7.65 -23.37 9.07
CA GLY A 22 -8.14 -23.09 7.71
C GLY A 22 -9.46 -22.32 7.69
N ALA A 23 -10.32 -22.52 8.69
CA ALA A 23 -11.57 -21.80 8.87
C ALA A 23 -11.43 -20.53 9.72
N ARG A 24 -10.22 -20.18 10.18
CA ARG A 24 -10.01 -19.09 11.14
C ARG A 24 -10.66 -17.78 10.72
N GLN A 25 -10.56 -17.42 9.44
CA GLN A 25 -11.16 -16.19 8.93
C GLN A 25 -12.67 -16.23 9.06
N ARG A 26 -13.30 -17.34 8.64
CA ARG A 26 -14.75 -17.52 8.78
C ARG A 26 -15.20 -17.52 10.24
N LEU A 27 -14.39 -18.06 11.15
CA LEU A 27 -14.67 -18.05 12.59
C LEU A 27 -14.52 -16.65 13.18
N THR A 28 -13.49 -15.91 12.80
CA THR A 28 -13.29 -14.50 13.17
C THR A 28 -14.42 -13.65 12.62
N ASP A 29 -14.78 -13.79 11.34
CA ASP A 29 -15.87 -13.07 10.71
C ASP A 29 -17.22 -13.40 11.38
N ALA A 30 -17.45 -14.66 11.74
CA ALA A 30 -18.66 -15.06 12.46
C ALA A 30 -18.70 -14.51 13.89
N ALA A 31 -17.57 -14.56 14.61
CA ALA A 31 -17.46 -14.00 15.96
C ALA A 31 -17.62 -12.47 15.95
N ASP A 32 -17.01 -11.80 14.98
CA ASP A 32 -17.13 -10.36 14.76
C ASP A 32 -18.58 -10.00 14.42
N PHE A 33 -19.20 -10.73 13.48
CA PHE A 33 -20.61 -10.58 13.15
C PHE A 33 -21.53 -10.76 14.37
N VAL A 34 -21.31 -11.78 15.20
CA VAL A 34 -22.09 -12.01 16.42
C VAL A 34 -21.87 -10.90 17.44
N SER A 35 -20.63 -10.47 17.64
CA SER A 35 -20.29 -9.40 18.59
C SER A 35 -20.91 -8.07 18.17
N ARG A 36 -20.90 -7.77 16.88
CA ARG A 36 -21.45 -6.53 16.31
C ARG A 36 -22.96 -6.56 16.22
N ASN A 37 -23.56 -7.68 15.81
CA ASN A 37 -24.98 -7.70 15.48
C ASN A 37 -25.86 -8.36 16.55
N ALA A 38 -25.39 -9.41 17.24
CA ALA A 38 -26.22 -10.19 18.16
C ALA A 38 -26.16 -9.69 19.61
N LEU A 39 -25.02 -9.15 20.06
CA LEU A 39 -24.88 -8.57 21.40
C LEU A 39 -25.69 -7.27 21.55
N PRO A 40 -25.63 -6.32 20.59
CA PRO A 40 -26.49 -5.14 20.62
C PRO A 40 -27.98 -5.46 20.39
N TYR A 41 -28.31 -6.55 19.69
CA TYR A 41 -29.69 -7.01 19.48
C TYR A 41 -30.44 -7.27 20.80
N LEU A 42 -29.72 -7.63 21.87
CA LEU A 42 -30.31 -7.92 23.19
C LEU A 42 -30.55 -6.67 24.04
N PHE A 43 -29.85 -5.55 23.77
CA PHE A 43 -29.81 -4.40 24.68
C PHE A 43 -30.02 -3.04 24.02
N GLN A 44 -30.11 -2.95 22.69
CA GLN A 44 -30.28 -1.69 21.97
C GLN A 44 -31.39 -1.76 20.90
N THR A 45 -32.03 -0.61 20.67
CA THR A 45 -33.12 -0.44 19.68
C THR A 45 -32.63 -0.19 18.26
N CYS A 46 -31.36 0.21 18.09
CA CYS A 46 -30.73 0.44 16.79
C CYS A 46 -30.32 -0.90 16.16
N ARG A 47 -30.83 -1.20 14.96
CA ARG A 47 -30.70 -2.51 14.29
C ARG A 47 -30.27 -2.37 12.84
N GLY A 48 -29.57 -3.39 12.31
CA GLY A 48 -29.22 -3.50 10.90
C GLY A 48 -28.49 -2.26 10.39
N ASP A 49 -29.05 -1.59 9.39
CA ASP A 49 -28.48 -0.38 8.78
C ASP A 49 -28.18 0.72 9.80
N CYS A 50 -28.97 0.88 10.86
CA CYS A 50 -28.71 1.85 11.92
C CYS A 50 -27.39 1.58 12.65
N LEU A 51 -27.10 0.30 12.93
CA LEU A 51 -25.88 -0.11 13.63
C LEU A 51 -24.68 -0.07 12.69
N ALA A 52 -24.86 -0.47 11.43
CA ALA A 52 -23.83 -0.33 10.40
C ALA A 52 -23.47 1.14 10.15
N GLN A 53 -24.48 2.03 10.15
CA GLN A 53 -24.28 3.47 10.06
C GLN A 53 -23.56 4.01 11.30
N ALA A 54 -23.97 3.61 12.50
CA ALA A 54 -23.31 4.02 13.74
C ALA A 54 -21.87 3.50 13.85
N GLU A 55 -21.58 2.27 13.41
CA GLU A 55 -20.21 1.77 13.31
C GLU A 55 -19.41 2.53 12.26
N THR A 56 -20.00 2.78 11.10
CA THR A 56 -19.37 3.59 10.05
C THR A 56 -19.10 5.01 10.56
N ASP A 57 -20.00 5.60 11.36
CA ASP A 57 -19.84 6.93 11.93
C ASP A 57 -18.79 6.92 13.05
N ILE A 58 -18.77 5.94 13.94
CA ILE A 58 -17.80 5.89 15.06
C ILE A 58 -16.40 5.53 14.56
N PHE A 59 -16.30 4.56 13.65
CA PHE A 59 -15.04 4.04 13.12
C PHE A 59 -14.72 4.58 11.74
N HIS A 60 -15.43 5.62 11.27
CA HIS A 60 -15.06 6.29 10.02
C HIS A 60 -13.61 6.75 10.15
N ILE A 61 -12.88 6.71 9.03
CA ILE A 61 -11.50 7.17 9.00
C ILE A 61 -11.40 8.66 9.42
N ASP A 62 -12.48 9.43 9.30
CA ASP A 62 -12.52 10.82 9.75
C ASP A 62 -12.74 10.98 11.27
N ASN A 63 -13.18 9.94 11.97
CA ASN A 63 -13.63 9.99 13.38
C ASN A 63 -12.71 9.25 14.38
N VAL A 64 -11.76 8.44 13.89
CA VAL A 64 -10.67 7.93 14.73
C VAL A 64 -9.61 9.02 14.84
N GLN A 65 -9.02 9.22 16.03
CA GLN A 65 -7.96 10.22 16.22
C GLN A 65 -6.85 10.06 15.15
N PRO A 66 -6.57 11.10 14.35
CA PRO A 66 -5.61 11.03 13.25
C PRO A 66 -4.20 10.54 13.67
N SER A 67 -3.81 10.83 14.92
CA SER A 67 -2.52 10.42 15.48
C SER A 67 -2.41 8.90 15.72
N LEU A 68 -3.51 8.21 16.03
CA LEU A 68 -3.53 6.76 16.21
C LEU A 68 -3.51 6.03 14.86
N GLN A 69 -4.21 6.57 13.86
CA GLN A 69 -4.20 6.04 12.50
C GLN A 69 -2.84 6.16 11.83
N GLN A 70 -2.21 7.34 11.92
CA GLN A 70 -0.88 7.56 11.35
C GLN A 70 0.16 6.62 11.97
N ARG A 71 0.10 6.38 13.28
CA ARG A 71 1.00 5.44 13.95
C ARG A 71 0.76 4.00 13.53
N ALA A 72 -0.49 3.55 13.48
CA ALA A 72 -0.82 2.18 13.07
C ALA A 72 -0.38 1.92 11.62
N LEU A 73 -0.63 2.86 10.70
CA LEU A 73 -0.20 2.76 9.30
C LEU A 73 1.33 2.71 9.18
N VAL A 74 2.05 3.58 9.88
CA VAL A 74 3.52 3.59 9.87
C VAL A 74 4.09 2.30 10.48
N GLU A 75 3.53 1.82 11.59
CA GLU A 75 3.94 0.57 12.24
C GLU A 75 3.65 -0.65 11.35
N GLU A 76 2.52 -0.68 10.64
CA GLU A 76 2.23 -1.70 9.64
C GLU A 76 3.22 -1.64 8.48
N GLU A 77 3.68 -0.48 8.03
CA GLU A 77 4.64 -0.44 6.92
C GLU A 77 6.10 -0.66 7.33
N GLN A 78 6.45 -0.59 8.63
CA GLN A 78 7.83 -0.75 9.10
C GLN A 78 8.50 -2.04 8.63
N PHE A 79 7.74 -3.13 8.44
CA PHE A 79 8.31 -4.39 7.93
C PHE A 79 8.84 -4.26 6.49
N LEU A 80 8.27 -3.34 5.69
CA LEU A 80 8.72 -3.04 4.33
C LEU A 80 10.06 -2.29 4.31
N TYR A 81 10.41 -1.62 5.42
CA TYR A 81 11.64 -0.83 5.56
C TYR A 81 12.77 -1.57 6.30
N THR A 82 12.69 -2.90 6.39
CA THR A 82 13.79 -3.71 6.91
C THR A 82 14.91 -3.87 5.89
N PRO A 83 16.19 -4.00 6.30
CA PRO A 83 17.29 -4.23 5.36
C PRO A 83 17.07 -5.43 4.44
N ALA A 84 16.46 -6.50 4.96
CA ALA A 84 16.13 -7.70 4.17
C ALA A 84 15.02 -7.45 3.14
N ALA A 85 13.99 -6.65 3.48
CA ALA A 85 12.95 -6.26 2.53
C ALA A 85 13.48 -5.32 1.44
N MET A 86 14.53 -4.55 1.75
CA MET A 86 15.15 -3.57 0.85
C MET A 86 16.35 -4.11 0.05
N ASP A 87 16.64 -5.41 0.14
CA ASP A 87 17.68 -6.03 -0.68
C ASP A 87 17.19 -6.20 -2.13
N PHE A 88 17.39 -5.16 -2.93
CA PHE A 88 16.96 -5.12 -4.32
C PHE A 88 17.51 -6.30 -5.14
N ASP A 89 18.81 -6.62 -4.98
CA ASP A 89 19.48 -7.63 -5.80
C ASP A 89 18.94 -9.03 -5.47
N TYR A 90 18.59 -9.27 -4.20
CA TYR A 90 17.94 -10.50 -3.81
C TYR A 90 16.52 -10.62 -4.37
N TRP A 91 15.75 -9.53 -4.38
CA TRP A 91 14.32 -9.59 -4.70
C TRP A 91 13.97 -9.40 -6.17
N VAL A 92 14.76 -8.70 -6.97
CA VAL A 92 14.36 -8.30 -8.33
C VAL A 92 13.96 -9.50 -9.20
N ASP A 93 14.78 -10.56 -9.23
CA ASP A 93 14.51 -11.78 -10.01
C ASP A 93 13.41 -12.66 -9.41
N ARG A 94 13.03 -12.40 -8.15
CA ARG A 94 11.94 -13.08 -7.43
C ARG A 94 10.64 -12.28 -7.45
N SER A 95 10.67 -11.07 -7.97
CA SER A 95 9.52 -10.17 -8.05
C SER A 95 8.74 -10.36 -9.35
N PHE A 96 7.61 -9.68 -9.48
CA PHE A 96 6.88 -9.61 -10.74
C PHE A 96 7.47 -8.62 -11.74
N LEU A 97 8.45 -7.79 -11.33
CA LEU A 97 8.96 -6.71 -12.16
C LEU A 97 9.55 -7.20 -13.50
N PRO A 98 10.43 -8.23 -13.54
CA PRO A 98 10.97 -8.72 -14.81
C PRO A 98 9.87 -9.20 -15.75
N GLU A 99 8.85 -9.86 -15.22
CA GLU A 99 7.74 -10.41 -16.00
C GLU A 99 6.80 -9.32 -16.52
N MET A 100 6.53 -8.28 -15.72
CA MET A 100 5.79 -7.10 -16.16
C MET A 100 6.48 -6.41 -17.34
N ILE A 101 7.80 -6.24 -17.27
CA ILE A 101 8.60 -5.64 -18.36
C ILE A 101 8.54 -6.51 -19.61
N ARG A 102 8.73 -7.83 -19.47
CA ARG A 102 8.67 -8.79 -20.57
C ARG A 102 7.32 -8.73 -21.29
N LEU A 103 6.23 -8.86 -20.54
CA LEU A 103 4.86 -8.84 -21.07
C LEU A 103 4.52 -7.49 -21.72
N ALA A 104 4.92 -6.37 -21.11
CA ALA A 104 4.70 -5.05 -21.69
C ALA A 104 5.42 -4.92 -23.05
N ARG A 105 6.68 -5.37 -23.12
CA ARG A 105 7.47 -5.36 -24.35
C ARG A 105 6.85 -6.23 -25.44
N GLU A 106 6.44 -7.45 -25.11
CA GLU A 106 5.78 -8.37 -26.06
C GLU A 106 4.42 -7.84 -26.55
N GLY A 107 3.69 -7.15 -25.67
CA GLY A 107 2.42 -6.52 -26.00
C GLY A 107 2.53 -5.17 -26.70
N GLY A 108 3.74 -4.66 -26.97
CA GLY A 108 3.94 -3.31 -27.52
C GLY A 108 3.47 -2.19 -26.59
N VAL A 109 3.36 -2.45 -25.29
CA VAL A 109 2.96 -1.50 -24.26
C VAL A 109 4.20 -0.80 -23.71
N ARG A 110 4.21 0.54 -23.75
CA ARG A 110 5.25 1.35 -23.12
C ARG A 110 5.00 1.44 -21.62
N LEU A 111 5.81 0.73 -20.84
CA LEU A 111 5.75 0.77 -19.38
C LEU A 111 6.44 2.04 -18.85
N VAL A 112 5.77 2.74 -17.93
CA VAL A 112 6.33 3.89 -17.20
C VAL A 112 6.07 3.64 -15.73
N PHE A 113 7.13 3.62 -14.93
CA PHE A 113 7.02 3.58 -13.48
C PHE A 113 6.85 4.99 -12.94
N VAL A 114 5.95 5.13 -11.98
CA VAL A 114 5.68 6.39 -11.30
C VAL A 114 5.84 6.17 -9.81
N HIS A 115 6.62 7.03 -9.18
CA HIS A 115 6.83 7.01 -7.75
C HIS A 115 6.19 8.25 -7.15
N GLU A 116 5.11 8.04 -6.41
CA GLU A 116 4.32 9.11 -5.80
C GLU A 116 4.94 9.58 -4.48
N ARG A 117 4.66 10.84 -4.13
CA ARG A 117 5.06 11.39 -2.84
C ARG A 117 4.22 10.78 -1.71
N THR A 118 4.90 10.39 -0.65
CA THR A 118 4.31 10.19 0.69
C THR A 118 4.90 11.22 1.66
N LEU A 119 4.33 11.35 2.85
CA LEU A 119 4.83 12.20 3.93
C LEU A 119 5.61 11.44 4.99
N LEU A 120 5.89 10.14 4.77
CA LEU A 120 6.70 9.32 5.68
C LEU A 120 8.09 9.91 5.92
N PHE A 121 8.71 10.41 4.84
CA PHE A 121 10.03 11.04 4.89
C PHE A 121 9.94 12.45 4.31
N PRO A 122 10.23 13.50 5.08
CA PRO A 122 10.08 14.88 4.61
C PRO A 122 11.10 15.28 3.53
N SER A 123 12.18 14.52 3.38
CA SER A 123 13.23 14.74 2.38
C SER A 123 14.02 13.45 2.10
N ALA A 124 14.79 13.42 1.00
CA ALA A 124 15.68 12.31 0.66
C ALA A 124 16.69 11.98 1.76
N VAL A 125 17.16 13.01 2.49
CA VAL A 125 18.14 12.84 3.58
C VAL A 125 17.50 12.14 4.80
N ALA A 126 16.19 12.31 4.99
CA ALA A 126 15.46 11.68 6.07
C ALA A 126 15.13 10.19 5.82
N GLU A 127 15.36 9.69 4.60
CA GLU A 127 15.12 8.28 4.29
C GLU A 127 16.15 7.36 4.96
N PRO A 128 15.78 6.11 5.28
CA PRO A 128 16.74 5.07 5.61
C PRO A 128 17.73 4.86 4.46
N GLU A 129 18.99 4.58 4.78
CA GLU A 129 20.03 4.34 3.78
C GLU A 129 19.66 3.18 2.85
N ALA A 130 19.10 2.11 3.40
CA ALA A 130 18.64 0.95 2.63
C ALA A 130 17.53 1.32 1.64
N LEU A 131 16.63 2.26 1.97
CA LEU A 131 15.60 2.75 1.04
C LEU A 131 16.22 3.51 -0.13
N ARG A 132 17.15 4.43 0.16
CA ARG A 132 17.85 5.18 -0.89
C ARG A 132 18.62 4.26 -1.82
N ALA A 133 19.32 3.26 -1.26
CA ALA A 133 20.04 2.27 -2.03
C ALA A 133 19.10 1.43 -2.91
N TYR A 134 17.96 0.99 -2.36
CA TYR A 134 16.92 0.29 -3.11
C TYR A 134 16.39 1.13 -4.28
N LYS A 135 16.02 2.39 -4.04
CA LYS A 135 15.51 3.30 -5.09
C LYS A 135 16.54 3.55 -6.19
N ALA A 136 17.81 3.74 -5.84
CA ALA A 136 18.88 3.92 -6.81
C ALA A 136 19.04 2.69 -7.72
N LYS A 137 19.08 1.49 -7.12
CA LYS A 137 19.17 0.22 -7.88
C LYS A 137 17.94 -0.03 -8.74
N LEU A 138 16.74 0.27 -8.25
CA LEU A 138 15.51 0.20 -9.03
C LEU A 138 15.58 1.14 -10.24
N ALA A 139 16.01 2.39 -10.05
CA ALA A 139 16.14 3.35 -11.14
C ALA A 139 17.17 2.89 -12.20
N ASP A 140 18.30 2.31 -11.76
CA ASP A 140 19.30 1.73 -12.67
C ASP A 140 18.75 0.53 -13.44
N TYR A 141 18.03 -0.37 -12.76
CA TYR A 141 17.42 -1.55 -13.38
C TYR A 141 16.36 -1.18 -14.42
N LEU A 142 15.48 -0.22 -14.11
CA LEU A 142 14.45 0.26 -15.04
C LEU A 142 15.10 0.91 -16.27
N ARG A 143 16.13 1.74 -16.07
CA ARG A 143 16.88 2.36 -17.17
C ARG A 143 17.54 1.33 -18.08
N ALA A 144 18.16 0.30 -17.50
CA ALA A 144 18.78 -0.79 -18.26
C ALA A 144 17.78 -1.63 -19.06
N ASN A 145 16.49 -1.55 -18.72
CA ASN A 145 15.39 -2.24 -19.39
C ASN A 145 14.53 -1.34 -20.28
N ASP A 146 15.00 -0.12 -20.58
CA ASP A 146 14.28 0.90 -21.35
C ASP A 146 12.92 1.30 -20.75
N VAL A 147 12.79 1.23 -19.42
CA VAL A 147 11.60 1.66 -18.68
C VAL A 147 11.86 3.03 -18.06
N SER A 148 10.96 3.98 -18.30
CA SER A 148 11.05 5.32 -17.72
C SER A 148 10.55 5.32 -16.27
N LEU A 149 11.27 6.02 -15.39
CA LEU A 149 10.85 6.28 -14.01
C LEU A 149 10.55 7.78 -13.85
N LEU A 150 9.34 8.10 -13.42
CA LEU A 150 8.92 9.45 -13.01
C LEU A 150 8.83 9.49 -11.49
N ASP A 151 9.74 10.23 -10.84
CA ASP A 151 9.79 10.30 -9.38
C ASP A 151 9.32 11.67 -8.88
N PHE A 152 8.25 11.65 -8.08
CA PHE A 152 7.63 12.84 -7.48
C PHE A 152 7.83 12.93 -5.98
N SER A 153 8.65 12.05 -5.37
CA SER A 153 8.82 11.90 -3.91
C SER A 153 8.98 13.21 -3.16
N TYR A 154 9.64 14.18 -3.79
CA TYR A 154 9.97 15.47 -3.18
C TYR A 154 9.57 16.67 -4.04
N ASP A 155 8.62 16.50 -4.96
CA ASP A 155 8.13 17.63 -5.75
C ASP A 155 7.48 18.67 -4.81
N PRO A 156 7.95 19.93 -4.77
CA PRO A 156 7.44 20.95 -3.87
C PRO A 156 6.00 21.37 -4.20
N ARG A 157 5.49 21.02 -5.40
CA ARG A 157 4.11 21.27 -5.82
C ARG A 157 3.10 20.32 -5.14
N LEU A 158 3.58 19.33 -4.39
CA LEU A 158 2.78 18.45 -3.54
C LEU A 158 3.05 18.75 -2.05
N PRO A 159 2.48 19.84 -1.49
CA PRO A 159 2.66 20.17 -0.08
C PRO A 159 1.91 19.18 0.82
N ALA A 160 2.28 19.12 2.09
CA ALA A 160 1.63 18.26 3.09
C ALA A 160 0.11 18.51 3.22
N SER A 161 -0.36 19.73 2.97
CA SER A 161 -1.79 20.07 2.92
C SER A 161 -2.56 19.38 1.79
N GLY A 162 -1.87 18.75 0.83
CA GLY A 162 -2.46 17.93 -0.22
C GLY A 162 -2.77 16.49 0.20
N PHE A 163 -2.60 16.14 1.47
CA PHE A 163 -2.77 14.78 1.98
C PHE A 163 -3.80 14.69 3.09
N ASN A 164 -4.49 13.55 3.17
CA ASN A 164 -5.35 13.19 4.31
C ASN A 164 -4.50 12.63 5.46
N ASP A 165 -3.46 11.88 5.13
CA ASP A 165 -2.54 11.23 6.07
C ASP A 165 -1.13 11.12 5.48
N ALA A 166 -0.26 10.28 6.05
CA ALA A 166 1.12 10.16 5.61
C ALA A 166 1.29 9.50 4.23
N LEU A 167 0.26 8.84 3.69
CA LEU A 167 0.33 8.00 2.50
C LEU A 167 -0.65 8.45 1.41
N HIS A 168 -1.81 8.98 1.80
CA HIS A 168 -2.93 9.20 0.88
C HIS A 168 -3.17 10.68 0.60
N MET A 169 -3.17 11.05 -0.69
CA MET A 169 -3.56 12.38 -1.14
C MET A 169 -5.05 12.66 -0.94
N ASN A 170 -5.36 13.89 -0.57
CA ASN A 170 -6.73 14.42 -0.57
C ASN A 170 -7.16 14.86 -1.99
N ALA A 171 -8.38 15.40 -2.14
CA ALA A 171 -8.89 15.82 -3.44
C ALA A 171 -8.01 16.88 -4.13
N ALA A 172 -7.50 17.85 -3.36
CA ALA A 172 -6.61 18.88 -3.89
C ALA A 172 -5.24 18.31 -4.30
N GLY A 173 -4.67 17.41 -3.49
CA GLY A 173 -3.43 16.71 -3.83
C GLY A 173 -3.56 15.87 -5.09
N LYS A 174 -4.66 15.13 -5.26
CA LYS A 174 -4.93 14.34 -6.47
C LYS A 174 -5.02 15.21 -7.73
N ALA A 175 -5.68 16.37 -7.63
CA ALA A 175 -5.77 17.31 -8.74
C ALA A 175 -4.39 17.87 -9.11
N ALA A 176 -3.60 18.27 -8.11
CA ALA A 176 -2.23 18.72 -8.33
C ALA A 176 -1.37 17.61 -8.97
N PHE A 177 -1.36 16.40 -8.40
CA PHE A 177 -0.59 15.28 -8.90
C PHE A 177 -0.96 14.89 -10.33
N THR A 178 -2.26 14.91 -10.67
CA THR A 178 -2.73 14.64 -12.04
C THR A 178 -2.10 15.61 -13.04
N GLN A 179 -2.02 16.89 -12.70
CA GLN A 179 -1.38 17.90 -13.54
C GLN A 179 0.13 17.63 -13.68
N LEU A 180 0.81 17.32 -12.57
CA LEU A 180 2.24 16.98 -12.56
C LEU A 180 2.56 15.77 -13.44
N LEU A 181 1.76 14.72 -13.29
CA LEU A 181 1.90 13.49 -14.04
C LEU A 181 1.65 13.74 -15.54
N ALA A 182 0.62 14.52 -15.89
CA ALA A 182 0.33 14.86 -17.28
C ALA A 182 1.47 15.66 -17.93
N GLU A 183 2.07 16.61 -17.21
CA GLU A 183 3.26 17.35 -17.67
C GLU A 183 4.46 16.44 -17.90
N ALA A 184 4.73 15.53 -16.97
CA ALA A 184 5.85 14.59 -17.03
C ALA A 184 5.67 13.50 -18.11
N LEU A 185 4.43 13.07 -18.37
CA LEU A 185 4.13 12.08 -19.40
C LEU A 185 4.17 12.66 -20.81
N ARG A 186 3.85 13.95 -21.00
CA ARG A 186 3.82 14.59 -22.32
C ARG A 186 5.05 14.31 -23.20
N PRO A 187 6.31 14.48 -22.75
CA PRO A 187 7.47 14.16 -23.59
C PRO A 187 7.61 12.66 -23.91
N LEU A 188 7.05 11.77 -23.09
CA LEU A 188 7.09 10.32 -23.28
C LEU A 188 6.01 9.81 -24.25
N LEU A 189 4.92 10.58 -24.42
CA LEU A 189 3.81 10.25 -25.31
C LEU A 189 3.94 10.86 -26.71
N SER A 190 4.81 11.87 -26.88
CA SER A 190 4.93 12.62 -28.14
C SER A 190 5.86 11.96 -29.18
N LYS A 191 6.02 10.62 -29.11
CA LYS A 191 6.84 9.82 -30.02
C LYS A 191 6.01 8.70 -30.63
#